data_AF-A0A8T6H5R2-F1
#
_entry.id   AF-A0A8T6H5R2-F1
#
_cell.length_a   1.000
_cell.length_b   1.000
_cell.length_c   1.000
_cell.angle_alpha   90.00
_cell.angle_beta   90.00
_cell.angle_gamma   90.00
#
_symmetry.space_group_name_H-M   'P 1'
#
loop_
_entity.id
_entity.type
_entity.pdbx_description
1 polymer ?
#
loop_
_entity_poly.entity_id
_entity_poly.type
_entity_poly.pdbx_seq_one_letter_code
_entity_poly.pdbx_strand_id
1 'polypeptide(L)'
;MDSRSVFFDEWLDSLREQYKHVVRSNDRVTLPTLTAVMQNVGFGEEELAQLRVEATMHVDDVPPDFTPDMKILEPSPAPHPAECLCPDCVPIDDGAHDADGQPIAADPEAAAAGTVHTFPVAPLGPAEDDEPEPQTFEDSLSAAEERDGDETGAQDSAEAEAGDDDPDAPQQQSLF
;
A
#
# COMPACT_ATOMS: atom_id res chain seq x y z
N MET A 1 -20.59 28.80 -6.85
CA MET A 1 -19.51 29.11 -7.81
C MET A 1 -20.00 28.74 -9.19
N ASP A 2 -19.75 29.56 -10.19
CA ASP A 2 -20.21 29.31 -11.55
C ASP A 2 -19.35 28.22 -12.20
N SER A 3 -19.95 27.06 -12.49
CA SER A 3 -19.35 25.95 -13.26
C SER A 3 -19.00 26.33 -14.71
N ARG A 4 -19.18 27.59 -15.09
CA ARG A 4 -18.84 28.15 -16.41
C ARG A 4 -17.55 28.96 -16.40
N SER A 5 -16.92 29.12 -15.22
CA SER A 5 -15.61 29.76 -15.12
C SER A 5 -14.55 28.86 -15.76
N VAL A 6 -13.65 29.44 -16.56
CA VAL A 6 -12.52 28.72 -17.17
C VAL A 6 -11.55 28.14 -16.14
N PHE A 7 -11.55 28.68 -14.92
CA PHE A 7 -10.69 28.23 -13.81
C PHE A 7 -11.35 27.15 -12.95
N PHE A 8 -12.59 26.74 -13.27
CA PHE A 8 -13.31 25.78 -12.45
C PHE A 8 -12.58 24.44 -12.39
N ASP A 9 -12.07 23.97 -13.52
CA ASP A 9 -11.37 22.69 -13.62
C ASP A 9 -10.01 22.72 -12.88
N GLU A 10 -9.20 23.76 -13.10
CA GLU A 10 -7.92 23.95 -12.40
C GLU A 10 -8.10 24.04 -10.88
N TRP A 11 -9.19 24.69 -10.43
CA TRP A 11 -9.52 24.77 -9.03
C TRP A 11 -9.94 23.41 -8.45
N LEU A 12 -10.72 22.62 -9.19
CA LEU A 12 -11.07 21.26 -8.77
C LEU A 12 -9.83 20.35 -8.68
N ASP A 13 -8.92 20.46 -9.64
CA ASP A 13 -7.67 19.69 -9.63
C ASP A 13 -6.78 20.09 -8.45
N SER A 14 -6.68 21.39 -8.16
CA SER A 14 -6.02 21.87 -6.94
C SER A 14 -6.63 21.28 -5.67
N LEU A 15 -7.97 21.18 -5.61
CA LEU A 15 -8.68 20.59 -4.47
C LEU A 15 -8.40 19.09 -4.31
N ARG A 16 -8.34 18.35 -5.42
CA ARG A 16 -7.98 16.92 -5.44
C ARG A 16 -6.56 16.69 -4.94
N GLU A 17 -5.60 17.47 -5.42
CA GLU A 17 -4.21 17.38 -4.96
C GLU A 17 -4.08 17.73 -3.47
N GLN A 18 -4.77 18.76 -3.01
CA GLN A 18 -4.79 19.12 -1.58
C GLN A 18 -5.35 17.99 -0.72
N TYR A 19 -6.43 17.34 -1.17
CA TYR A 19 -7.00 16.20 -0.45
C TYR A 19 -6.02 15.03 -0.39
N LYS A 20 -5.37 14.68 -1.50
CA LYS A 20 -4.33 13.64 -1.52
C LYS A 20 -3.18 13.97 -0.56
N HIS A 21 -2.72 15.22 -0.53
CA HIS A 21 -1.67 15.67 0.37
C HIS A 21 -2.07 15.58 1.86
N VAL A 22 -3.30 15.97 2.21
CA VAL A 22 -3.83 15.86 3.58
C VAL A 22 -3.93 14.40 4.02
N VAL A 23 -4.37 13.51 3.12
CA VAL A 23 -4.43 12.06 3.38
C VAL A 23 -3.03 11.49 3.62
N ARG A 24 -2.07 11.81 2.74
CA ARG A 24 -0.66 11.41 2.91
C ARG A 24 -0.11 11.92 4.23
N SER A 25 -0.28 13.20 4.55
CA SER A 25 0.23 13.79 5.80
C SER A 25 -0.50 13.31 7.06
N ASN A 26 -1.56 12.50 6.93
CA ASN A 26 -2.42 12.03 8.02
C ASN A 26 -2.93 13.19 8.91
N ASP A 27 -3.25 14.34 8.31
CA ASP A 27 -3.75 15.50 9.05
C ASP A 27 -5.24 15.30 9.38
N ARG A 28 -5.47 14.83 10.61
CA ARG A 28 -6.81 14.54 11.15
C ARG A 28 -7.64 15.78 11.47
N VAL A 29 -7.02 16.96 11.52
CA VAL A 29 -7.73 18.22 11.81
C VAL A 29 -8.35 18.76 10.52
N THR A 30 -7.55 18.80 9.44
CA THR A 30 -7.99 19.37 8.16
C THR A 30 -8.90 18.42 7.37
N LEU A 31 -8.63 17.11 7.41
CA LEU A 31 -9.38 16.10 6.65
C LEU A 31 -10.92 16.23 6.75
N PRO A 32 -11.56 16.27 7.93
CA PRO A 32 -13.02 16.33 8.01
C PRO A 32 -13.60 17.62 7.42
N THR A 33 -12.90 18.75 7.58
CA THR A 33 -13.34 20.03 7.00
C THR A 33 -13.23 20.04 5.48
N LEU A 34 -12.13 19.50 4.95
CA LEU A 34 -11.91 19.39 3.51
C LEU A 34 -12.91 18.42 2.86
N THR A 35 -13.18 17.29 3.50
CA THR A 35 -14.21 16.33 3.05
C THR A 35 -15.58 17.01 2.94
N ALA A 36 -15.98 17.81 3.93
CA ALA A 36 -17.25 18.53 3.87
C ALA A 36 -17.28 19.56 2.71
N VAL A 37 -16.18 20.26 2.45
CA VAL A 37 -16.07 21.18 1.30
C VAL A 37 -16.20 20.42 -0.02
N MET A 38 -15.50 19.30 -0.18
CA MET A 38 -15.58 18.48 -1.40
C MET A 38 -17.01 17.98 -1.66
N GLN A 39 -17.70 17.50 -0.63
CA GLN A 39 -19.11 17.07 -0.76
C GLN A 39 -20.03 18.23 -1.18
N ASN A 40 -19.83 19.44 -0.64
CA ASN A 40 -20.61 20.62 -1.02
C ASN A 40 -20.39 21.05 -2.49
N VAL A 41 -19.21 20.76 -3.04
CA VAL A 41 -18.87 21.04 -4.44
C VAL A 41 -19.47 19.99 -5.39
N GLY A 42 -19.80 18.81 -4.87
CA GLY A 42 -20.45 17.73 -5.62
C GLY A 42 -19.60 16.46 -5.76
N PHE A 43 -18.47 16.35 -5.07
CA PHE A 43 -17.70 15.10 -5.02
C PHE A 43 -18.49 14.02 -4.28
N GLY A 44 -18.64 12.86 -4.91
CA GLY A 44 -19.28 11.70 -4.30
C GLY A 44 -18.37 10.99 -3.29
N GLU A 45 -18.96 10.17 -2.42
CA GLU A 45 -18.19 9.35 -1.48
C GLU A 45 -17.26 8.36 -2.19
N GLU A 46 -17.68 7.84 -3.34
CA GLU A 46 -16.87 6.95 -4.18
C GLU A 46 -15.63 7.65 -4.74
N GLU A 47 -15.76 8.89 -5.24
CA GLU A 47 -14.62 9.67 -5.75
C GLU A 47 -13.65 10.00 -4.62
N LEU A 48 -14.16 10.35 -3.43
CA LEU A 48 -13.33 10.58 -2.23
C LEU A 48 -12.61 9.32 -1.75
N ALA A 49 -13.23 8.15 -1.89
CA ALA A 49 -12.60 6.87 -1.60
C ALA A 49 -11.50 6.55 -2.62
N GLN A 50 -11.77 6.78 -3.91
CA GLN A 50 -10.78 6.59 -4.97
C GLN A 50 -9.55 7.47 -4.77
N LEU A 51 -9.75 8.77 -4.46
CA LEU A 51 -8.65 9.70 -4.18
C LEU A 51 -7.83 9.28 -2.94
N ARG A 52 -8.49 8.68 -1.93
CA ARG A 52 -7.80 8.14 -0.75
C ARG A 52 -6.92 6.96 -1.13
N VAL A 53 -7.42 6.05 -1.96
CA VAL A 53 -6.63 4.92 -2.48
C VAL A 53 -5.43 5.43 -3.27
N GLU A 54 -5.66 6.33 -4.23
CA GLU A 54 -4.60 6.93 -5.06
C GLU A 54 -3.52 7.62 -4.21
N ALA A 55 -3.92 8.34 -3.16
CA ALA A 55 -2.99 8.98 -2.23
C ALA A 55 -2.08 7.98 -1.50
N THR A 56 -2.57 6.76 -1.27
CA THR A 56 -1.88 5.69 -0.52
C THR A 56 -1.23 4.61 -1.37
N MET A 57 -1.31 4.70 -2.71
CA MET A 57 -0.74 3.68 -3.60
C MET A 57 0.79 3.64 -3.59
N HIS A 58 1.46 4.77 -3.32
CA HIS A 58 2.91 4.83 -3.15
C HIS A 58 3.27 4.77 -1.66
N VAL A 59 4.00 3.73 -1.26
CA VAL A 59 4.43 3.51 0.13
C VAL A 59 5.39 4.61 0.60
N ASP A 60 6.20 5.17 -0.30
CA ASP A 60 7.18 6.22 0.02
C ASP A 60 6.53 7.58 0.36
N ASP A 61 5.30 7.80 -0.10
CA ASP A 61 4.55 9.05 0.08
C ASP A 61 3.73 9.07 1.38
N VAL A 62 3.72 7.97 2.12
CA VAL A 62 2.89 7.78 3.30
C VAL A 62 3.78 7.72 4.55
N PRO A 63 3.47 8.47 5.62
CA PRO A 63 4.21 8.46 6.87
C PRO A 63 4.28 7.04 7.46
N PRO A 64 5.38 6.70 8.15
CA PRO A 64 5.54 5.37 8.78
C PRO A 64 4.46 5.07 9.83
N ASP A 65 3.81 6.10 10.38
CA ASP A 65 2.74 5.99 11.37
C ASP A 65 1.33 5.86 10.75
N PHE A 66 1.21 5.79 9.42
CA PHE A 66 -0.08 5.63 8.77
C PHE A 66 -0.65 4.24 9.04
N THR A 67 -1.75 4.21 9.79
CA THR A 67 -2.55 2.99 9.98
C THR A 67 -3.84 3.13 9.17
N PRO A 68 -4.02 2.34 8.09
CA PRO A 68 -5.29 2.31 7.35
C PRO A 68 -6.47 2.07 8.30
N ASP A 69 -7.63 2.65 8.01
CA ASP A 69 -8.84 2.38 8.79
C ASP A 69 -9.30 0.94 8.53
N MET A 70 -8.92 0.03 9.42
CA MET A 70 -9.23 -1.40 9.35
C MET A 70 -10.73 -1.70 9.47
N LYS A 71 -11.58 -0.71 9.79
CA LYS A 71 -13.05 -0.89 9.75
C LYS A 71 -13.59 -1.22 8.37
N ILE A 72 -12.88 -0.86 7.31
CA ILE A 72 -13.25 -1.26 5.95
C ILE A 72 -13.13 -2.79 5.76
N LEU A 73 -12.28 -3.46 6.55
CA LEU A 73 -12.08 -4.90 6.51
C LEU A 73 -12.98 -5.66 7.47
N GLU A 74 -13.79 -4.98 8.30
CA GLU A 74 -14.77 -5.68 9.14
C GLU A 74 -15.72 -6.43 8.22
N PRO A 75 -15.73 -7.78 8.25
CA PRO A 75 -16.53 -8.56 7.33
C PRO A 75 -17.99 -8.29 7.64
N SER A 76 -18.64 -7.47 6.80
CA SER A 76 -20.08 -7.40 6.77
C SER A 76 -20.60 -8.82 6.52
N PRO A 77 -21.60 -9.32 7.27
CA PRO A 77 -22.17 -10.64 7.07
C PRO A 77 -23.02 -10.64 5.79
N ALA A 78 -22.37 -10.42 4.65
CA ALA A 78 -22.98 -10.64 3.35
C ALA A 78 -23.08 -12.16 3.15
N PRO A 79 -24.24 -12.68 2.73
CA PRO A 79 -24.35 -14.08 2.34
C PRO A 79 -23.37 -14.34 1.19
N HIS A 80 -22.39 -15.19 1.44
CA HIS A 80 -21.43 -15.62 0.43
C HIS A 80 -22.14 -16.45 -0.65
N PRO A 81 -21.62 -16.48 -1.89
CA PRO A 81 -22.16 -17.33 -2.94
C PRO A 81 -22.14 -18.80 -2.50
N ALA A 82 -23.13 -19.58 -2.95
CA ALA A 82 -23.28 -20.99 -2.59
C ALA A 82 -22.06 -21.87 -3.00
N GLU A 83 -21.21 -21.36 -3.88
CA GLU A 83 -20.01 -22.00 -4.42
C GLU A 83 -18.71 -21.50 -3.74
N CYS A 84 -18.79 -20.89 -2.55
CA CYS A 84 -17.61 -20.34 -1.88
C CYS A 84 -16.67 -21.45 -1.38
N LEU A 85 -15.40 -21.41 -1.82
CA LEU A 85 -14.32 -22.34 -1.47
C LEU A 85 -13.44 -21.85 -0.31
N CYS A 86 -13.91 -20.91 0.52
CA CYS A 86 -13.11 -20.46 1.67
C CYS A 86 -13.08 -21.55 2.77
N PRO A 87 -12.00 -21.60 3.58
CA PRO A 87 -11.82 -22.62 4.62
C PRO A 87 -12.91 -22.61 5.71
N ASP A 88 -13.64 -21.52 5.88
CA ASP A 88 -14.78 -21.44 6.81
C ASP A 88 -16.05 -22.14 6.26
N CYS A 89 -16.20 -22.20 4.93
CA CYS A 89 -17.41 -22.75 4.30
C CYS A 89 -17.23 -24.19 3.81
N VAL A 90 -16.00 -24.56 3.44
CA VAL A 90 -15.67 -25.93 3.05
C VAL A 90 -15.06 -26.63 4.27
N PRO A 91 -15.63 -27.77 4.72
CA PRO A 91 -15.01 -28.56 5.76
C PRO A 91 -13.65 -29.03 5.26
N ILE A 92 -12.58 -28.52 5.88
CA ILE A 92 -11.23 -29.05 5.67
C ILE A 92 -11.21 -30.44 6.31
N ASP A 93 -10.94 -31.47 5.51
CA ASP A 93 -10.68 -32.80 6.04
C ASP A 93 -9.32 -32.80 6.72
N ASP A 94 -9.33 -32.76 8.05
CA ASP A 94 -8.16 -32.83 8.93
C ASP A 94 -7.72 -34.27 9.23
N GLY A 95 -8.19 -35.23 8.42
CA GLY A 95 -7.82 -36.63 8.51
C GLY A 95 -6.31 -36.84 8.39
N ALA A 96 -5.83 -37.95 8.96
CA ALA A 96 -4.46 -38.36 8.75
C ALA A 96 -4.29 -38.79 7.28
N HIS A 97 -3.39 -38.11 6.57
CA HIS A 97 -3.03 -38.43 5.19
C HIS A 97 -1.68 -39.14 5.16
N ASP A 98 -1.49 -40.07 4.23
CA ASP A 98 -0.18 -40.71 4.00
C ASP A 98 0.79 -39.77 3.27
N ALA A 99 2.03 -40.23 3.05
CA ALA A 99 3.08 -39.46 2.39
C ALA A 99 2.73 -39.08 0.93
N ASP A 100 1.75 -39.75 0.34
CA ASP A 100 1.25 -39.52 -1.01
C ASP A 100 -0.03 -38.64 -1.01
N GLY A 101 -0.46 -38.15 0.15
CA GLY A 101 -1.60 -37.25 0.32
C GLY A 101 -2.97 -37.93 0.23
N GLN A 102 -3.05 -39.26 0.39
CA GLN A 102 -4.32 -39.99 0.44
C GLN A 102 -4.82 -40.13 1.89
N PRO A 103 -6.14 -40.06 2.13
CA PRO A 103 -6.69 -40.28 3.46
C PRO A 103 -6.42 -41.73 3.92
N ILE A 104 -5.81 -41.88 5.09
CA ILE A 104 -5.52 -43.20 5.67
C ILE A 104 -6.86 -43.84 6.07
N ALA A 105 -7.28 -44.88 5.36
CA ALA A 105 -8.51 -45.60 5.67
C ALA A 105 -8.44 -46.18 7.10
N ALA A 106 -9.41 -45.82 7.95
CA ALA A 106 -9.58 -46.42 9.26
C ALA A 106 -10.12 -47.86 9.10
N ASP A 107 -9.22 -48.80 8.84
CA ASP A 107 -9.54 -50.23 8.83
C ASP A 107 -9.83 -50.69 10.27
N PRO A 108 -11.04 -51.18 10.58
CA PRO A 108 -11.39 -51.64 11.93
C PRO A 108 -10.65 -52.91 12.37
N GLU A 109 -9.86 -53.56 11.51
CA GLU A 109 -9.13 -54.80 11.81
C GLU A 109 -7.64 -54.59 12.11
N ALA A 110 -7.11 -53.35 12.00
CA ALA A 110 -5.71 -53.05 12.30
C ALA A 110 -5.43 -52.62 13.76
N ALA A 111 -6.44 -52.62 14.63
CA ALA A 111 -6.30 -52.21 16.04
C ALA A 111 -5.52 -53.22 16.93
N ALA A 112 -5.03 -54.33 16.38
CA ALA A 112 -4.37 -55.41 17.15
C ALA A 112 -2.84 -55.52 16.97
N ALA A 113 -2.21 -54.67 16.15
CA ALA A 113 -0.75 -54.68 15.99
C ALA A 113 -0.15 -53.36 16.49
N GLY A 114 -0.14 -53.20 17.81
CA GLY A 114 0.67 -52.19 18.48
C GLY A 114 2.15 -52.47 18.23
N THR A 115 2.70 -51.97 17.14
CA THR A 115 4.14 -51.76 16.98
C THR A 115 4.40 -50.31 17.31
N VAL A 116 4.76 -50.09 18.57
CA VAL A 116 5.34 -48.82 19.02
C VAL A 116 6.68 -48.68 18.31
N HIS A 117 6.72 -47.91 17.21
CA HIS A 117 7.98 -47.48 16.65
C HIS A 117 8.58 -46.42 17.58
N THR A 118 9.28 -46.89 18.62
CA THR A 118 10.28 -46.08 19.30
C THR A 118 11.37 -45.76 18.28
N PHE A 119 11.40 -44.53 17.80
CA PHE A 119 12.56 -44.01 17.07
C PHE A 119 13.78 -44.10 18.00
N PRO A 120 14.86 -44.81 17.61
CA PRO A 120 16.12 -44.64 18.29
C PRO A 120 16.59 -43.22 18.03
N VAL A 121 16.65 -42.41 19.08
CA VAL A 121 17.46 -41.19 19.10
C VAL A 121 18.91 -41.63 18.85
N ALA A 122 19.35 -41.46 17.61
CA ALA A 122 20.76 -41.52 17.28
C ALA A 122 21.44 -40.31 17.93
N PRO A 123 22.63 -40.48 18.57
CA PRO A 123 23.40 -39.33 19.01
C PRO A 123 23.78 -38.51 17.77
N LEU A 124 23.34 -37.25 17.75
CA LEU A 124 23.80 -36.21 16.82
C LEU A 124 25.33 -36.22 16.83
N GLY A 125 25.92 -36.70 15.74
CA GLY A 125 27.32 -36.41 15.41
C GLY A 125 27.48 -34.91 15.17
N PRO A 126 28.70 -34.37 15.30
CA PRO A 126 28.94 -32.96 15.03
C PRO A 126 28.56 -32.67 13.58
N ALA A 127 27.59 -31.77 13.40
CA ALA A 127 27.30 -31.17 12.11
C ALA A 127 28.56 -30.44 11.67
N GLU A 128 29.14 -30.88 10.57
CA GLU A 128 30.17 -30.13 9.88
C GLU A 128 29.47 -28.89 9.32
N ASP A 129 29.91 -27.74 9.85
CA ASP A 129 29.57 -26.37 9.46
C ASP A 129 29.83 -26.21 7.95
N ASP A 130 28.81 -26.38 7.13
CA ASP A 130 28.74 -25.84 5.77
C ASP A 130 27.50 -24.94 5.72
N GLU A 131 27.63 -23.81 6.41
CA GLU A 131 26.67 -22.72 6.36
C GLU A 131 26.88 -22.03 4.99
N PRO A 132 25.93 -22.10 4.03
CA PRO A 132 26.04 -21.26 2.85
C PRO A 132 25.88 -19.81 3.33
N GLU A 133 26.96 -19.04 3.23
CA GLU A 133 26.98 -17.63 3.64
C GLU A 133 25.76 -16.89 3.06
N PRO A 134 25.06 -16.07 3.87
CA PRO A 134 23.96 -15.27 3.37
C PRO A 134 24.52 -14.30 2.33
N GLN A 135 24.17 -14.50 1.06
CA GLN A 135 24.51 -13.56 0.01
C GLN A 135 23.93 -12.19 0.35
N THR A 136 24.82 -11.26 0.71
CA THR A 136 24.45 -9.88 0.99
C THR A 136 24.06 -9.19 -0.30
N PHE A 137 22.96 -8.45 -0.26
CA PHE A 137 22.40 -7.68 -1.39
C PHE A 137 23.39 -6.76 -2.11
N GLU A 138 24.50 -6.39 -1.47
CA GLU A 138 25.57 -5.59 -2.08
C GLU A 138 26.27 -6.28 -3.26
N ASP A 139 26.34 -7.62 -3.29
CA ASP A 139 26.99 -8.36 -4.39
C ASP A 139 26.16 -8.34 -5.69
N SER A 140 24.83 -8.16 -5.58
CA SER A 140 23.92 -8.06 -6.73
C SER A 140 23.91 -6.67 -7.39
N LEU A 141 24.43 -5.63 -6.73
CA LEU A 141 24.49 -4.28 -7.31
C LEU A 141 25.79 -4.03 -8.08
N SER A 142 26.88 -4.75 -7.79
CA SER A 142 28.16 -4.57 -8.49
C SER A 142 28.21 -5.16 -9.91
N ALA A 143 27.21 -5.95 -10.33
CA ALA A 143 27.16 -6.55 -11.66
C ALA A 143 26.47 -5.67 -12.73
N ALA A 144 25.98 -4.48 -12.38
CA ALA A 144 25.22 -3.60 -13.27
C ALA A 144 25.98 -2.33 -13.74
N GLU A 145 27.27 -2.17 -13.38
CA GLU A 145 28.04 -0.93 -13.63
C GLU A 145 28.90 -0.94 -14.91
N GLU A 146 28.41 -1.49 -16.02
CA GLU A 146 29.01 -1.25 -17.35
C GLU A 146 27.95 -0.93 -18.42
N ARG A 147 27.23 0.17 -18.24
CA ARG A 147 26.62 0.90 -19.36
C ARG A 147 27.14 2.32 -19.41
N ASP A 148 28.31 2.40 -20.04
CA ASP A 148 28.84 3.57 -20.72
C ASP A 148 27.75 4.16 -21.63
N GLY A 149 27.37 5.41 -21.37
CA GLY A 149 26.23 6.09 -21.96
C GLY A 149 26.35 7.60 -21.82
N ASP A 150 27.43 8.12 -22.43
CA ASP A 150 27.49 9.40 -23.14
C ASP A 150 26.13 10.07 -23.37
N GLU A 151 25.89 11.24 -22.75
CA GLU A 151 25.30 12.43 -23.39
C GLU A 151 25.18 13.59 -22.37
N THR A 152 26.27 14.32 -22.14
CA THR A 152 26.17 15.66 -21.51
C THR A 152 25.67 16.65 -22.55
N GLY A 153 24.36 16.66 -22.78
CA GLY A 153 23.65 17.71 -23.50
C GLY A 153 23.51 18.96 -22.63
N ALA A 154 24.58 19.76 -22.53
CA ALA A 154 24.49 21.13 -22.03
C ALA A 154 23.70 21.98 -23.04
N GLN A 155 22.39 22.06 -22.86
CA GLN A 155 21.57 23.10 -23.51
C GLN A 155 21.32 24.22 -22.50
N ASP A 156 22.19 25.21 -22.63
CA ASP A 156 21.92 26.63 -22.59
C ASP A 156 20.42 26.97 -22.77
N SER A 157 19.81 27.52 -21.73
CA SER A 157 18.61 28.33 -21.84
C SER A 157 18.72 29.44 -20.81
N ALA A 158 19.41 30.49 -21.26
CA ALA A 158 19.22 31.83 -20.75
C ALA A 158 17.78 32.27 -21.06
N GLU A 159 16.98 32.50 -20.03
CA GLU A 159 15.88 33.47 -20.10
C GLU A 159 16.05 34.47 -18.97
N ALA A 160 16.62 35.60 -19.35
CA ALA A 160 16.40 36.86 -18.69
C ALA A 160 14.96 37.28 -18.98
N GLU A 161 14.16 37.57 -17.96
CA GLU A 161 13.08 38.53 -18.08
C GLU A 161 13.15 39.47 -16.88
N ALA A 162 13.35 40.73 -17.23
CA ALA A 162 13.42 41.87 -16.34
C ALA A 162 12.00 42.37 -16.04
N GLY A 163 11.80 42.89 -14.83
CA GLY A 163 10.99 44.08 -14.54
C GLY A 163 9.48 44.08 -14.81
N ASP A 164 8.71 44.29 -13.74
CA ASP A 164 7.69 45.35 -13.62
C ASP A 164 7.26 45.34 -12.13
N ASP A 165 7.76 46.26 -11.30
CA ASP A 165 7.11 47.55 -10.99
C ASP A 165 5.65 47.37 -10.57
N ASP A 166 5.42 47.17 -9.26
CA ASP A 166 4.10 47.31 -8.64
C ASP A 166 4.06 48.66 -7.89
N PRO A 167 3.52 49.72 -8.51
CA PRO A 167 3.29 51.01 -7.87
C PRO A 167 1.90 51.12 -7.22
N ASP A 168 1.35 50.05 -6.62
CA ASP A 168 0.06 50.12 -5.91
C ASP A 168 0.13 49.71 -4.42
N ALA A 169 1.16 50.22 -3.73
CA ALA A 169 1.13 50.25 -2.27
C ALA A 169 0.15 51.35 -1.80
N PRO A 170 -0.98 51.02 -1.13
CA PRO A 170 -1.90 52.02 -0.63
C PRO A 170 -1.23 52.85 0.47
N GLN A 171 -1.10 54.16 0.22
CA GLN A 171 -0.67 55.11 1.24
C GLN A 171 -1.66 55.09 2.42
N GLN A 172 -1.18 54.63 3.58
CA GLN A 172 -1.91 54.78 4.82
C GLN A 172 -2.02 56.28 5.17
N GLN A 173 -3.17 56.87 4.88
CA GLN A 173 -3.59 58.11 5.53
C GLN A 173 -4.04 57.79 6.95
N SER A 174 -3.09 57.79 7.88
CA SER A 174 -3.37 57.81 9.31
C SER A 174 -3.83 59.22 9.69
N LEU A 175 -5.14 59.46 9.57
CA LEU A 175 -5.84 60.53 10.28
C LEU A 175 -6.25 59.93 11.62
N PHE A 176 -5.48 60.19 12.68
CA PHE A 176 -5.91 60.43 14.07
C PHE A 176 -4.67 60.64 14.96
#